data_AF-A0A3S4J4B0-F1
#
_entry.id   AF-A0A3S4J4B0-F1
#
_cell.length_a   1.000
_cell.length_b   1.000
_cell.length_c   1.000
_cell.angle_alpha   90.00
_cell.angle_beta   90.00
_cell.angle_gamma   90.00
#
_symmetry.space_group_name_H-M   'P 1'
#
loop_
_entity.id
_entity.type
_entity.pdbx_description
1 polymer ?
#
loop_
_entity_poly.entity_id
_entity_poly.type
_entity_poly.pdbx_seq_one_letter_code
_entity_poly.pdbx_strand_id
1 'polypeptide(L)'
;MLFALCLILAFGLVFNAVQANSIVAATEGAWGWNRYAVGVGLVLLTAPVIFGGVRSVARVAEWLVPVMALIYLLMAFYVLAIHAAELPGLVALIVKSALGLEQAAGGVAGYAVSQAMMLGIKRGLFSNEAGMGSAPNAAATATSKHPASQGAIQMFGVFIDTMVVCTATAAIILLSGVHDQGLSGVALTQKAVESQFGPIGVSFLAVAMFLFAFSSILGNYAYAEGNVEFIRNNKRALLGFRLVVLAMVMFGALASLPLVWDMADLAMGLMALINLVAIVLLSRYFFTVLGDYQRQLKAGVAAPEFKADQYPELAGKVEKGVW
;
A
#
# COMPACT_ATOMS: atom_id res chain seq x y z
N MET A 1 -10.61 10.25 16.70
CA MET A 1 -9.44 10.97 17.27
C MET A 1 -8.20 10.08 17.32
N LEU A 2 -8.20 8.99 18.10
CA LEU A 2 -7.03 8.10 18.21
C LEU A 2 -6.58 7.54 16.85
N PHE A 3 -7.52 7.04 16.04
CA PHE A 3 -7.23 6.56 14.69
C PHE A 3 -6.58 7.62 13.79
N ALA A 4 -7.10 8.86 13.82
CA ALA A 4 -6.56 9.97 13.03
C ALA A 4 -5.10 10.30 13.39
N LEU A 5 -4.74 10.28 14.67
CA LEU A 5 -3.36 10.45 15.11
C LEU A 5 -2.45 9.31 14.62
N CYS A 6 -2.93 8.07 14.68
CA CYS A 6 -2.19 6.91 14.19
C CYS A 6 -1.99 6.96 12.68
N LEU A 7 -3.00 7.41 11.93
CA LEU A 7 -2.91 7.58 10.47
C LEU A 7 -1.92 8.68 10.10
N ILE A 8 -1.94 9.81 10.79
CA ILE A 8 -0.93 10.87 10.57
C ILE A 8 0.48 10.34 10.83
N LEU A 9 0.68 9.58 11.91
CA LEU A 9 1.96 8.95 12.21
C LEU A 9 2.37 7.94 11.14
N ALA A 10 1.51 6.97 10.83
CA ALA A 10 1.81 5.88 9.91
C ALA A 10 1.98 6.39 8.47
N PHE A 11 0.96 7.04 7.92
CA PHE A 11 0.95 7.48 6.52
C PHE A 11 1.70 8.80 6.33
N GLY A 12 1.37 9.81 7.14
CA GLY A 12 1.97 11.13 7.00
C GLY A 12 3.48 11.14 7.25
N LEU A 13 3.98 10.29 8.15
CA LEU A 13 5.39 10.31 8.57
C LEU A 13 6.14 9.04 8.17
N VAL A 14 5.77 7.89 8.73
CA VAL A 14 6.60 6.67 8.68
C VAL A 14 6.64 6.06 7.28
N PHE A 15 5.50 5.92 6.62
CA PHE A 15 5.44 5.32 5.28
C PHE A 15 6.15 6.20 4.26
N ASN A 16 6.05 7.53 4.39
CA ASN A 16 6.81 8.45 3.54
C ASN A 16 8.32 8.23 3.66
N ALA A 17 8.81 7.88 4.86
CA ALA A 17 10.20 7.50 5.04
C ALA A 17 10.56 6.17 4.37
N VAL A 18 9.71 5.15 4.48
CA VAL A 18 9.90 3.84 3.80
C VAL A 18 9.95 4.00 2.28
N GLN A 19 9.05 4.81 1.72
CA GLN A 19 8.98 5.07 0.29
C GLN A 19 10.22 5.84 -0.19
N ALA A 20 10.62 6.90 0.51
CA ALA A 20 11.84 7.64 0.18
C ALA A 20 13.10 6.74 0.24
N ASN A 21 13.18 5.86 1.24
CA ASN A 21 14.27 4.90 1.37
C ASN A 21 14.36 3.96 0.15
N SER A 22 13.19 3.48 -0.31
CA SER A 22 13.08 2.56 -1.43
C SER A 22 13.52 3.21 -2.75
N ILE A 23 13.15 4.48 -2.97
CA ILE A 23 13.59 5.25 -4.14
C ILE A 23 15.10 5.40 -4.13
N VAL A 24 15.66 5.84 -3.00
CA VAL A 24 17.10 6.07 -2.88
C VAL A 24 17.87 4.78 -3.13
N ALA A 25 17.48 3.68 -2.48
CA ALA A 25 18.10 2.38 -2.70
C ALA A 25 18.03 1.93 -4.17
N ALA A 26 16.89 2.15 -4.84
CA ALA A 26 16.74 1.81 -6.25
C ALA A 26 17.69 2.63 -7.15
N THR A 27 17.76 3.94 -6.95
CA THR A 27 18.60 4.84 -7.75
C THR A 27 20.10 4.66 -7.47
N GLU A 28 20.46 4.35 -6.22
CA GLU A 28 21.82 3.99 -5.82
C GLU A 28 22.24 2.68 -6.49
N GLY A 29 21.40 1.64 -6.44
CA GLY A 29 21.68 0.35 -7.07
C GLY A 29 21.73 0.41 -8.62
N ALA A 30 20.93 1.27 -9.24
CA ALA A 30 20.88 1.38 -10.70
C ALA A 30 21.96 2.29 -11.30
N TRP A 31 22.22 3.44 -10.66
CA TRP A 31 23.04 4.50 -11.24
C TRP A 31 24.15 5.00 -10.32
N GLY A 32 24.32 4.41 -9.13
CA GLY A 32 25.30 4.86 -8.14
C GLY A 32 25.01 6.26 -7.59
N TRP A 33 23.75 6.70 -7.66
CA TRP A 33 23.37 8.05 -7.24
C TRP A 33 23.53 8.23 -5.74
N ASN A 34 24.01 9.41 -5.35
CA ASN A 34 24.21 9.75 -3.96
C ASN A 34 22.87 9.89 -3.22
N ARG A 35 22.72 9.17 -2.11
CA ARG A 35 21.50 9.13 -1.28
C ARG A 35 21.02 10.50 -0.83
N TYR A 36 21.95 11.38 -0.44
CA TYR A 36 21.63 12.73 0.01
C TYR A 36 21.09 13.59 -1.14
N ALA A 37 21.72 13.54 -2.31
CA ALA A 37 21.27 14.28 -3.49
C ALA A 37 19.87 13.84 -3.94
N VAL A 38 19.60 12.53 -3.95
CA VAL A 38 18.28 11.99 -4.28
C VAL A 38 17.24 12.38 -3.23
N GLY A 39 17.58 12.33 -1.94
CA GLY A 39 16.70 12.80 -0.86
C GLY A 39 16.32 14.28 -1.00
N VAL A 40 17.29 15.16 -1.29
CA VAL A 40 17.02 16.58 -1.56
C VAL A 40 16.14 16.75 -2.79
N GLY A 41 16.43 16.01 -3.86
CA GLY A 41 15.59 15.98 -5.07
C GLY A 41 14.15 15.59 -4.77
N LEU A 42 13.94 14.55 -3.97
CA LEU A 42 12.60 14.10 -3.55
C LEU A 42 11.86 15.17 -2.75
N VAL A 43 12.52 15.85 -1.83
CA VAL A 43 11.93 16.97 -1.08
C VAL A 43 11.51 18.09 -2.03
N LEU A 44 12.38 18.48 -2.97
CA LEU A 44 12.11 19.54 -3.93
C LEU A 44 10.98 19.18 -4.90
N LEU A 45 10.82 17.91 -5.26
CA LEU A 45 9.70 17.42 -6.09
C LEU A 45 8.40 17.31 -5.30
N THR A 46 8.47 16.86 -4.04
CA THR A 46 7.29 16.63 -3.18
C THR A 46 6.68 17.96 -2.71
N ALA A 47 7.51 18.92 -2.31
CA ALA A 47 7.08 20.18 -1.72
C ALA A 47 6.04 20.95 -2.55
N PRO A 48 6.26 21.28 -3.84
CA PRO A 48 5.27 22.04 -4.61
C PRO A 48 3.93 21.30 -4.74
N VAL A 49 3.95 19.97 -4.80
CA VAL A 49 2.73 19.16 -4.93
C VAL A 49 1.92 19.21 -3.64
N ILE A 50 2.54 18.91 -2.49
CA ILE A 50 1.82 18.83 -1.20
C ILE A 50 1.40 20.22 -0.70
N PHE A 51 2.17 21.27 -0.99
CA PHE A 51 1.77 22.64 -0.64
C PHE A 51 0.52 23.10 -1.42
N GLY A 52 0.26 22.52 -2.59
CA GLY A 52 -0.98 22.66 -3.34
C GLY A 52 -2.19 21.89 -2.76
N GLY A 53 -1.98 21.09 -1.71
CA GLY A 53 -3.02 20.30 -1.01
C GLY A 53 -3.56 19.11 -1.81
N VAL A 54 -4.61 18.46 -1.31
CA VAL A 54 -5.21 17.25 -1.92
C VAL A 54 -5.54 17.42 -3.41
N ARG A 55 -6.00 18.60 -3.85
CA ARG A 55 -6.33 18.85 -5.28
C ARG A 55 -5.10 18.78 -6.20
N SER A 56 -3.96 19.27 -5.72
CA SER A 56 -2.70 19.19 -6.45
C SER A 56 -2.20 17.75 -6.53
N VAL A 57 -2.30 17.01 -5.42
CA VAL A 57 -1.99 15.58 -5.37
C VAL A 57 -2.85 14.79 -6.36
N ALA A 58 -4.17 15.02 -6.37
CA ALA A 58 -5.08 14.35 -7.29
C ALA A 58 -4.69 14.56 -8.76
N ARG A 59 -4.36 15.81 -9.14
CA ARG A 59 -3.94 16.15 -10.51
C ARG A 59 -2.65 15.43 -10.93
N VAL A 60 -1.69 15.27 -10.01
CA VAL A 60 -0.47 14.50 -10.30
C VAL A 60 -0.78 13.01 -10.42
N ALA A 61 -1.61 12.49 -9.51
CA ALA A 61 -2.00 11.09 -9.48
C ALA A 61 -2.78 10.66 -10.74
N GLU A 62 -3.63 11.53 -11.30
CA GLU A 62 -4.42 11.27 -12.51
C GLU A 62 -3.61 10.76 -13.70
N TRP A 63 -2.39 11.30 -13.91
CA TRP A 63 -1.51 10.84 -14.98
C TRP A 63 -0.46 9.84 -14.50
N LEU A 64 0.06 10.04 -13.29
CA LEU A 64 1.15 9.21 -12.77
C LEU A 64 0.70 7.76 -12.48
N VAL A 65 -0.50 7.58 -11.91
CA VAL A 65 -1.02 6.25 -11.52
C VAL A 65 -1.25 5.35 -12.75
N PRO A 66 -1.89 5.80 -13.84
CA PRO A 66 -2.00 4.98 -15.04
C PRO A 66 -0.65 4.60 -15.66
N VAL A 67 0.31 5.53 -15.69
CA VAL A 67 1.64 5.28 -16.26
C VAL A 67 2.40 4.25 -15.43
N MET A 68 2.43 4.40 -14.10
CA MET A 68 3.12 3.45 -13.23
C MET A 68 2.49 2.05 -13.30
N ALA A 69 1.16 1.98 -13.30
CA ALA A 69 0.44 0.71 -13.41
C ALA A 69 0.75 0.01 -14.73
N LEU A 70 0.75 0.73 -15.85
CA LEU A 70 1.05 0.15 -17.16
C LEU A 70 2.49 -0.38 -17.23
N ILE A 71 3.48 0.43 -16.83
CA ILE A 71 4.90 0.05 -16.83
C ILE A 71 5.08 -1.25 -16.04
N TYR A 72 4.50 -1.32 -14.85
CA TYR A 72 4.68 -2.48 -13.98
C TYR A 72 3.91 -3.69 -14.45
N LEU A 73 2.65 -3.54 -14.87
CA LEU A 73 1.85 -4.66 -15.38
C LEU A 73 2.49 -5.27 -16.62
N LEU A 74 3.09 -4.46 -17.51
CA LEU A 74 3.82 -4.98 -18.67
C LEU A 74 5.02 -5.84 -18.25
N MET A 75 5.81 -5.37 -17.28
CA MET A 75 6.92 -6.16 -16.73
C MET A 75 6.42 -7.45 -16.07
N ALA A 76 5.40 -7.34 -15.20
CA ALA A 76 4.84 -8.48 -14.50
C ALA A 76 4.30 -9.53 -15.47
N PHE A 77 3.48 -9.13 -16.45
CA PHE A 77 2.95 -10.05 -17.45
C PHE A 77 4.03 -10.63 -18.35
N TYR A 78 5.06 -9.85 -18.71
CA TYR A 78 6.18 -10.39 -19.45
C TYR A 78 6.87 -11.51 -18.68
N VAL A 79 7.20 -11.29 -17.39
CA VAL A 79 7.82 -12.32 -16.55
C VAL A 79 6.93 -13.55 -16.43
N LEU A 80 5.65 -13.34 -16.11
CA LEU A 80 4.69 -14.45 -15.97
C LEU A 80 4.54 -15.23 -17.28
N ALA A 81 4.65 -14.58 -18.44
CA ALA A 81 4.57 -15.24 -19.74
C ALA A 81 5.82 -16.07 -20.05
N ILE A 82 7.02 -15.54 -19.80
CA ILE A 82 8.27 -16.29 -20.05
C ILE A 82 8.46 -17.46 -19.08
N HIS A 83 7.87 -17.37 -17.89
CA HIS A 83 7.96 -18.38 -16.84
C HIS A 83 6.66 -19.17 -16.60
N ALA A 84 5.74 -19.14 -17.57
CA ALA A 84 4.40 -19.72 -17.40
C ALA A 84 4.42 -21.22 -17.07
N ALA A 85 5.42 -21.95 -17.56
CA ALA A 85 5.59 -23.37 -17.30
C ALA A 85 6.04 -23.65 -15.86
N GLU A 86 6.83 -22.77 -15.25
CA GLU A 86 7.32 -22.92 -13.88
C GLU A 86 6.32 -22.42 -12.83
N LEU A 87 5.35 -21.57 -13.20
CA LEU A 87 4.38 -20.99 -12.26
C LEU A 87 3.62 -22.02 -11.40
N PRO A 88 3.10 -23.14 -11.94
CA PRO A 88 2.43 -24.13 -11.10
C PRO A 88 3.36 -24.75 -10.06
N GLY A 89 4.62 -25.00 -10.43
CA GLY A 89 5.65 -25.52 -9.53
C GLY A 89 6.02 -24.51 -8.44
N LEU A 90 6.13 -23.24 -8.82
CA LEU A 90 6.38 -22.13 -7.88
C LEU A 90 5.25 -21.98 -6.85
N VAL A 91 3.99 -22.03 -7.30
CA VAL A 91 2.84 -21.96 -6.38
C VAL A 91 2.84 -23.15 -5.43
N ALA A 92 3.10 -24.36 -5.95
CA ALA A 92 3.22 -25.56 -5.12
C ALA A 92 4.36 -25.44 -4.09
N LEU A 93 5.50 -24.87 -4.48
CA LEU A 93 6.62 -24.59 -3.58
C LEU A 93 6.20 -23.63 -2.47
N ILE A 94 5.61 -22.49 -2.82
CA ILE A 94 5.15 -21.49 -1.84
C ILE A 94 4.16 -22.11 -0.84
N VAL A 95 3.16 -22.85 -1.32
CA VAL A 95 2.15 -23.49 -0.45
C VAL A 95 2.79 -24.54 0.45
N LYS A 96 3.68 -25.39 -0.07
CA LYS A 96 4.40 -26.39 0.73
C LYS A 96 5.29 -25.75 1.80
N SER A 97 6.04 -24.71 1.44
CA SER A 97 6.89 -23.98 2.37
C SER A 97 6.10 -23.22 3.44
N ALA A 98 4.96 -22.64 3.07
CA ALA A 98 4.12 -21.88 4.00
C ALA A 98 3.31 -22.77 4.95
N LEU A 99 2.82 -23.92 4.48
CA LEU A 99 1.99 -24.84 5.28
C LEU A 99 2.78 -25.96 5.96
N GLY A 100 4.01 -26.24 5.51
CA GLY A 100 5.01 -27.03 6.22
C GLY A 100 4.51 -28.35 6.82
N LEU A 101 3.59 -29.06 6.15
CA LEU A 101 2.95 -30.26 6.69
C LEU A 101 3.94 -31.42 6.93
N GLU A 102 5.11 -31.43 6.27
CA GLU A 102 6.16 -32.44 6.46
C GLU A 102 7.12 -32.12 7.62
N GLN A 103 7.31 -30.85 7.99
CA GLN A 103 8.33 -30.43 8.95
C GLN A 103 7.78 -29.88 10.27
N ALA A 104 6.47 -29.61 10.36
CA ALA A 104 5.81 -29.06 11.57
C ALA A 104 5.91 -29.94 12.84
N ALA A 105 6.39 -31.19 12.73
CA ALA A 105 6.60 -32.09 13.87
C ALA A 105 7.89 -31.81 14.68
N GLY A 106 8.86 -31.06 14.13
CA GLY A 106 10.10 -30.70 14.83
C GLY A 106 10.13 -29.21 15.15
N GLY A 107 10.19 -28.83 16.44
CA GLY A 107 10.00 -27.43 16.90
C GLY A 107 10.82 -26.33 16.18
N VAL A 108 11.97 -26.67 15.58
CA VAL A 108 12.78 -25.75 14.74
C VAL A 108 12.07 -25.38 13.43
N ALA A 109 11.46 -26.36 12.76
CA ALA A 109 10.73 -26.12 11.52
C ALA A 109 9.37 -25.44 11.76
N GLY A 110 8.69 -25.76 12.86
CA GLY A 110 7.51 -25.01 13.30
C GLY A 110 7.82 -23.52 13.56
N TYR A 111 8.98 -23.22 14.15
CA TYR A 111 9.45 -21.84 14.32
C TYR A 111 9.70 -21.15 12.97
N ALA A 112 10.37 -21.82 12.02
CA ALA A 112 10.63 -21.25 10.70
C ALA A 112 9.33 -20.92 9.94
N VAL A 113 8.34 -21.82 9.97
CA VAL A 113 7.02 -21.60 9.35
C VAL A 113 6.29 -20.42 10.00
N SER A 114 6.32 -20.33 11.33
CA SER A 114 5.74 -19.20 12.07
C SER A 114 6.38 -17.86 11.69
N GLN A 115 7.72 -17.83 11.55
CA GLN A 115 8.43 -16.63 11.10
C GLN A 115 8.10 -16.26 9.66
N ALA A 116 8.03 -17.24 8.75
CA ALA A 116 7.64 -17.01 7.36
C ALA A 116 6.21 -16.43 7.27
N MET A 117 5.26 -16.99 8.03
CA MET A 117 3.90 -16.46 8.12
C MET A 117 3.88 -15.05 8.71
N MET A 118 4.60 -14.81 9.81
CA MET A 118 4.66 -13.48 10.43
C MET A 118 5.19 -12.43 9.45
N LEU A 119 6.29 -12.72 8.77
CA LEU A 119 6.90 -11.81 7.80
C LEU A 119 5.97 -11.60 6.59
N GLY A 120 5.35 -12.67 6.08
CA GLY A 120 4.38 -12.60 5.00
C GLY A 120 3.16 -11.75 5.35
N ILE A 121 2.58 -11.92 6.55
CA ILE A 121 1.46 -11.12 7.04
C ILE A 121 1.87 -9.65 7.18
N LYS A 122 3.03 -9.36 7.79
CA LYS A 122 3.53 -7.99 7.97
C LYS A 122 3.73 -7.27 6.63
N ARG A 123 4.39 -7.93 5.67
CA ARG A 123 4.67 -7.35 4.35
C ARG A 123 3.41 -7.26 3.47
N GLY A 124 2.54 -8.26 3.54
CA GLY A 124 1.24 -8.24 2.87
C GLY A 124 0.36 -7.09 3.38
N LEU A 125 0.28 -6.93 4.70
CA LEU A 125 -0.44 -5.82 5.34
C LEU A 125 0.08 -4.46 4.88
N PHE A 126 1.41 -4.29 4.79
CA PHE A 126 2.02 -3.06 4.29
C PHE A 126 1.66 -2.76 2.83
N SER A 127 1.62 -3.79 1.97
CA SER A 127 1.34 -3.61 0.54
C SER A 127 -0.11 -3.23 0.26
N ASN A 128 -1.05 -4.00 0.81
CA ASN A 128 -2.47 -3.87 0.46
C ASN A 128 -3.31 -3.10 1.47
N GLU A 129 -2.73 -2.77 2.63
CA GLU A 129 -3.39 -2.00 3.67
C GLU A 129 -4.66 -2.65 4.26
N ALA A 130 -4.82 -3.96 4.07
CA ALA A 130 -6.00 -4.69 4.48
C ALA A 130 -6.17 -4.66 6.01
N GLY A 131 -7.26 -4.04 6.49
CA GLY A 131 -7.53 -3.92 7.91
C GLY A 131 -6.80 -2.77 8.61
N MET A 132 -5.98 -1.99 7.90
CA MET A 132 -5.34 -0.78 8.44
C MET A 132 -6.29 0.43 8.52
N GLY A 133 -7.32 0.49 7.68
CA GLY A 133 -8.35 1.55 7.71
C GLY A 133 -7.94 2.85 7.01
N SER A 134 -6.81 2.87 6.31
CA SER A 134 -6.33 4.00 5.50
C SER A 134 -7.13 4.17 4.21
N ALA A 135 -7.24 3.11 3.40
CA ALA A 135 -7.90 3.13 2.08
C ALA A 135 -9.34 3.72 2.07
N PRO A 136 -10.19 3.52 3.11
CA PRO A 136 -11.48 4.20 3.21
C PRO A 136 -11.43 5.74 3.18
N ASN A 137 -10.31 6.38 3.55
CA ASN A 137 -10.15 7.84 3.50
C ASN A 137 -10.22 8.35 2.05
N ALA A 138 -9.63 7.61 1.10
CA ALA A 138 -9.76 7.90 -0.33
C ALA A 138 -11.18 7.60 -0.82
N ALA A 139 -11.70 6.42 -0.50
CA ALA A 139 -13.02 5.97 -0.95
C ALA A 139 -14.16 6.89 -0.49
N ALA A 140 -14.03 7.51 0.68
CA ALA A 140 -14.99 8.48 1.21
C ALA A 140 -15.09 9.76 0.36
N THR A 141 -14.08 10.07 -0.44
CA THR A 141 -14.10 11.22 -1.37
C THR A 141 -14.68 10.88 -2.75
N ALA A 142 -14.84 9.59 -3.04
CA ALA A 142 -15.35 9.13 -4.33
C ALA A 142 -16.86 9.36 -4.43
N THR A 143 -17.32 9.90 -5.56
CA THR A 143 -18.75 9.95 -5.86
C THR A 143 -19.23 8.55 -6.22
N SER A 144 -20.08 7.97 -5.38
CA SER A 144 -20.76 6.70 -5.66
C SER A 144 -22.23 6.83 -5.34
N LYS A 145 -23.03 5.90 -5.86
CA LYS A 145 -24.46 5.77 -5.55
C LYS A 145 -24.72 4.81 -4.39
N HIS A 146 -23.77 3.93 -4.10
CA HIS A 146 -23.88 2.97 -3.02
C HIS A 146 -22.51 2.70 -2.37
N PRO A 147 -22.39 2.72 -1.03
CA PRO A 147 -21.11 2.49 -0.34
C PRO A 147 -20.55 1.09 -0.58
N ALA A 148 -21.40 0.06 -0.66
CA ALA A 148 -20.95 -1.31 -1.02
C ALA A 148 -20.25 -1.39 -2.40
N SER A 149 -20.68 -0.61 -3.40
CA SER A 149 -20.00 -0.56 -4.71
C SER A 149 -18.59 0.00 -4.59
N GLN A 150 -18.39 1.06 -3.79
CA GLN A 150 -17.05 1.58 -3.53
C GLN A 150 -16.20 0.59 -2.74
N GLY A 151 -16.79 -0.10 -1.76
CA GLY A 151 -16.11 -1.20 -1.07
C GLY A 151 -15.63 -2.29 -2.03
N ALA A 152 -16.43 -2.67 -3.03
CA ALA A 152 -16.04 -3.64 -4.04
C ALA A 152 -14.88 -3.16 -4.93
N ILE A 153 -14.88 -1.88 -5.33
CA ILE A 153 -13.77 -1.27 -6.08
C ILE A 153 -12.47 -1.31 -5.25
N GLN A 154 -12.54 -0.98 -3.96
CA GLN A 154 -11.38 -1.03 -3.07
C GLN A 154 -10.86 -2.47 -2.87
N MET A 155 -11.75 -3.46 -2.72
CA MET A 155 -11.36 -4.87 -2.66
C MET A 155 -10.68 -5.35 -3.95
N PHE A 156 -11.14 -4.86 -5.11
CA PHE A 156 -10.49 -5.15 -6.38
C PHE A 156 -9.08 -4.56 -6.46
N GLY A 157 -8.86 -3.37 -5.89
CA GLY A 157 -7.53 -2.78 -5.74
C GLY A 157 -6.56 -3.70 -4.98
N VAL A 158 -7.00 -4.24 -3.83
CA VAL A 158 -6.22 -5.22 -3.04
C VAL A 158 -5.89 -6.48 -3.84
N PHE A 159 -6.84 -6.98 -4.63
CA PHE A 159 -6.62 -8.14 -5.49
C PHE A 159 -5.53 -7.86 -6.53
N ILE A 160 -5.59 -6.73 -7.24
CA ILE A 160 -4.57 -6.37 -8.23
C ILE A 160 -3.19 -6.19 -7.58
N ASP A 161 -3.12 -5.50 -6.45
CA ASP A 161 -1.86 -5.30 -5.72
C ASP A 161 -1.24 -6.64 -5.27
N THR A 162 -1.95 -7.42 -4.48
CA THR A 162 -1.35 -8.61 -3.86
C THR A 162 -1.30 -9.81 -4.81
N MET A 163 -2.42 -10.13 -5.47
CA MET A 163 -2.53 -11.37 -6.25
C MET A 163 -1.84 -11.26 -7.61
N VAL A 164 -1.74 -10.05 -8.18
CA VAL A 164 -1.07 -9.87 -9.48
C VAL A 164 0.33 -9.31 -9.28
N VAL A 165 0.45 -8.12 -8.70
CA VAL A 165 1.74 -7.38 -8.63
C VAL A 165 2.72 -8.03 -7.66
N CYS A 166 2.34 -8.26 -6.39
CA CYS A 166 3.24 -8.90 -5.43
C CYS A 166 3.57 -10.35 -5.80
N THR A 167 2.60 -11.10 -6.32
CA THR A 167 2.83 -12.48 -6.76
C THR A 167 3.82 -12.54 -7.94
N ALA A 168 3.70 -11.62 -8.91
CA ALA A 168 4.69 -11.51 -9.97
C ALA A 168 6.08 -11.14 -9.43
N THR A 169 6.17 -10.20 -8.46
CA THR A 169 7.45 -9.89 -7.79
C THR A 169 8.06 -11.11 -7.13
N ALA A 170 7.26 -11.89 -6.40
CA ALA A 170 7.71 -13.10 -5.75
C ALA A 170 8.22 -14.13 -6.78
N ALA A 171 7.54 -14.28 -7.91
CA ALA A 171 7.99 -15.13 -9.01
C ALA A 171 9.33 -14.65 -9.60
N ILE A 172 9.50 -13.35 -9.83
CA ILE A 172 10.77 -12.77 -10.29
C ILE A 172 11.91 -13.16 -9.35
N ILE A 173 11.71 -12.96 -8.05
CA ILE A 173 12.73 -13.21 -7.03
C ILE A 173 13.04 -14.70 -6.92
N LEU A 174 12.02 -15.55 -6.80
CA LEU A 174 12.23 -16.99 -6.57
C LEU A 174 12.82 -17.69 -7.79
N LEU A 175 12.40 -17.33 -9.00
CA LEU A 175 12.91 -17.92 -10.24
C LEU A 175 14.33 -17.42 -10.61
N SER A 176 14.76 -16.27 -10.07
CA SER A 176 16.12 -15.76 -10.29
C SER A 176 17.22 -16.58 -9.60
N GLY A 177 16.89 -17.33 -8.54
CA GLY A 177 17.86 -18.05 -7.71
C GLY A 177 18.77 -17.15 -6.86
N VAL A 178 18.54 -15.83 -6.79
CA VAL A 178 19.41 -14.89 -6.06
C VAL A 178 18.96 -14.64 -4.59
N HIS A 179 17.90 -15.31 -4.14
CA HIS A 179 17.28 -15.07 -2.84
C HIS A 179 18.18 -15.42 -1.63
N ASP A 180 19.19 -16.28 -1.80
CA ASP A 180 20.09 -16.70 -0.74
C ASP A 180 21.39 -15.87 -0.64
N GLN A 181 21.52 -14.78 -1.41
CA GLN A 181 22.77 -14.00 -1.49
C GLN A 181 22.94 -12.94 -0.39
N GLY A 182 22.13 -12.99 0.68
CA GLY A 182 22.16 -12.01 1.77
C GLY A 182 21.68 -10.61 1.37
N LEU A 183 21.09 -10.46 0.18
CA LEU A 183 20.48 -9.22 -0.29
C LEU A 183 19.07 -9.07 0.30
N SER A 184 18.63 -7.82 0.49
CA SER A 184 17.31 -7.51 1.02
C SER A 184 16.69 -6.28 0.36
N GLY A 185 15.37 -6.13 0.50
CA GLY A 185 14.62 -5.01 -0.04
C GLY A 185 14.82 -4.84 -1.55
N VAL A 186 14.95 -3.58 -1.99
CA VAL A 186 15.06 -3.23 -3.40
C VAL A 186 16.29 -3.84 -4.07
N ALA A 187 17.41 -3.99 -3.35
CA ALA A 187 18.63 -4.56 -3.91
C ALA A 187 18.43 -6.02 -4.34
N LEU A 188 17.65 -6.80 -3.57
CA LEU A 188 17.30 -8.18 -3.93
C LEU A 188 16.45 -8.21 -5.21
N THR A 189 15.43 -7.37 -5.30
CA THR A 189 14.56 -7.31 -6.48
C THR A 189 15.32 -6.82 -7.71
N GLN A 190 16.21 -5.83 -7.56
CA GLN A 190 17.09 -5.38 -8.65
C GLN A 190 17.99 -6.50 -9.16
N LYS A 191 18.58 -7.29 -8.27
CA LYS A 191 19.41 -8.42 -8.67
C LYS A 191 18.62 -9.51 -9.40
N ALA A 192 17.40 -9.78 -8.93
CA ALA A 192 16.50 -10.74 -9.57
C ALA A 192 16.02 -10.28 -10.95
N VAL A 193 15.73 -8.99 -11.11
CA VAL A 193 15.39 -8.41 -12.41
C VAL A 193 16.62 -8.39 -13.33
N GLU A 194 17.80 -8.06 -12.81
CA GLU A 194 19.05 -8.11 -13.59
C GLU A 194 19.32 -9.50 -14.16
N SER A 195 19.08 -10.57 -13.40
CA SER A 195 19.32 -11.93 -13.90
C SER A 195 18.38 -12.34 -15.04
N GLN A 196 17.22 -11.70 -15.17
CA GLN A 196 16.23 -12.02 -16.21
C GLN A 196 16.29 -11.07 -17.40
N PHE A 197 16.59 -9.79 -17.16
CA PHE A 197 16.52 -8.72 -18.15
C PHE A 197 17.88 -8.08 -18.45
N GLY A 198 18.95 -8.49 -17.77
CA GLY A 198 20.25 -7.84 -17.83
C GLY A 198 20.25 -6.46 -17.19
N PRO A 199 21.31 -5.66 -17.44
CA PRO A 199 21.51 -4.35 -16.78
C PRO A 199 20.38 -3.34 -17.02
N ILE A 200 19.69 -3.42 -18.16
CA ILE A 200 18.56 -2.54 -18.48
C ILE A 200 17.39 -2.74 -17.51
N GLY A 201 17.20 -3.97 -17.00
CA GLY A 201 16.18 -4.28 -16.02
C GLY A 201 16.36 -3.54 -14.70
N VAL A 202 17.60 -3.29 -14.28
CA VAL A 202 17.91 -2.55 -13.04
C VAL A 202 17.47 -1.09 -13.15
N SER A 203 17.76 -0.45 -14.30
CA SER A 203 17.32 0.91 -14.58
C SER A 203 15.80 1.00 -14.72
N PHE A 204 15.20 0.02 -15.39
CA PHE A 204 13.74 -0.07 -15.51
C PHE A 204 13.07 -0.16 -14.14
N LEU A 205 13.54 -1.06 -13.27
CA LEU A 205 13.00 -1.20 -11.93
C LEU A 205 13.20 0.07 -11.10
N ALA A 206 14.33 0.77 -11.23
CA ALA A 206 14.54 2.04 -10.54
C ALA A 206 13.54 3.13 -10.95
N VAL A 207 13.23 3.24 -12.25
CA VAL A 207 12.19 4.16 -12.74
C VAL A 207 10.80 3.75 -12.24
N ALA A 208 10.47 2.46 -12.30
CA ALA A 208 9.20 1.95 -11.79
C ALA A 208 9.06 2.22 -10.28
N MET A 209 10.10 1.90 -9.49
CA MET A 209 10.14 2.14 -8.05
C MET A 209 10.02 3.63 -7.72
N PHE A 210 10.66 4.51 -8.50
CA PHE A 210 10.48 5.94 -8.35
C PHE A 210 9.01 6.34 -8.52
N LEU A 211 8.37 5.91 -9.61
CA LEU A 211 6.96 6.24 -9.87
C LEU A 211 6.04 5.70 -8.77
N PHE A 212 6.19 4.42 -8.39
CA PHE A 212 5.38 3.80 -7.34
C PHE A 212 5.55 4.50 -6.00
N ALA A 213 6.77 4.58 -5.51
CA ALA A 213 7.04 5.13 -4.18
C ALA A 213 6.75 6.64 -4.12
N PHE A 214 6.99 7.39 -5.19
CA PHE A 214 6.63 8.81 -5.24
C PHE A 214 5.12 9.00 -5.24
N SER A 215 4.36 8.17 -5.98
CA SER A 215 2.89 8.17 -5.91
C SER A 215 2.39 7.92 -4.49
N SER A 216 3.00 6.95 -3.79
CA SER A 216 2.66 6.60 -2.42
C SER A 216 2.99 7.73 -1.46
N ILE A 217 4.11 8.44 -1.64
CA ILE A 217 4.43 9.64 -0.83
C ILE A 217 3.30 10.67 -0.92
N LEU A 218 2.83 10.95 -2.13
CA LEU A 218 1.76 11.92 -2.36
C LEU A 218 0.40 11.43 -1.82
N GLY A 219 0.06 10.16 -2.04
CA GLY A 219 -1.17 9.54 -1.55
C GLY A 219 -1.24 9.49 -0.02
N ASN A 220 -0.16 9.05 0.61
CA ASN A 220 -0.01 9.01 2.07
C ASN A 220 -0.18 10.40 2.70
N TYR A 221 0.43 11.41 2.08
CA TYR A 221 0.24 12.80 2.47
C TYR A 221 -1.24 13.20 2.39
N ALA A 222 -1.94 12.88 1.30
CA ALA A 222 -3.34 13.25 1.12
C ALA A 222 -4.27 12.61 2.17
N TYR A 223 -4.02 11.34 2.53
CA TYR A 223 -4.78 10.67 3.59
C TYR A 223 -4.55 11.33 4.95
N ALA A 224 -3.30 11.68 5.25
CA ALA A 224 -2.94 12.31 6.51
C ALA A 224 -3.40 13.78 6.58
N GLU A 225 -3.41 14.54 5.48
CA GLU A 225 -3.93 15.91 5.42
C GLU A 225 -5.39 15.97 5.90
N GLY A 226 -6.26 15.10 5.39
CA GLY A 226 -7.67 15.05 5.84
C GLY A 226 -7.82 14.74 7.33
N ASN A 227 -6.93 13.92 7.89
CA ASN A 227 -6.91 13.61 9.32
C ASN A 227 -6.37 14.77 10.17
N VAL A 228 -5.41 15.56 9.66
CA VAL A 228 -4.96 16.80 10.31
C VAL A 228 -6.09 17.82 10.33
N GLU A 229 -6.82 17.98 9.23
CA GLU A 229 -7.98 18.89 9.16
C GLU A 229 -9.10 18.46 10.12
N PHE A 230 -9.36 17.15 10.23
CA PHE A 230 -10.31 16.60 11.20
C PHE A 230 -9.93 16.95 12.66
N ILE A 231 -8.66 16.85 13.02
CA ILE A 231 -8.20 17.17 14.39
C ILE A 231 -8.18 18.68 14.62
N ARG A 232 -7.62 19.43 13.66
CA ARG A 232 -7.47 20.88 13.75
C ARG A 232 -7.38 21.50 12.35
N ASN A 233 -8.53 21.99 11.88
CA ASN A 233 -8.61 22.71 10.62
C ASN A 233 -8.02 24.13 10.72
N ASN A 234 -6.69 24.24 10.71
CA ASN A 234 -5.96 25.51 10.71
C ASN A 234 -4.74 25.44 9.79
N LYS A 235 -4.56 26.48 8.97
CA LYS A 235 -3.41 26.67 8.06
C LYS A 235 -2.04 26.48 8.73
N ARG A 236 -1.87 26.89 9.99
CA ARG A 236 -0.60 26.70 10.73
C ARG A 236 -0.34 25.22 11.06
N ALA A 237 -1.39 24.46 11.39
CA ALA A 237 -1.27 23.03 11.67
C ALA A 237 -0.90 22.26 10.40
N LEU A 238 -1.56 22.59 9.27
CA LEU A 238 -1.24 22.04 7.95
C LEU A 238 0.17 22.41 7.49
N LEU A 239 0.61 23.65 7.68
CA LEU A 239 1.98 24.06 7.38
C LEU A 239 3.00 23.24 8.18
N GLY A 240 2.81 23.14 9.49
CA GLY A 240 3.68 22.32 10.35
C GLY A 240 3.70 20.86 9.90
N PHE A 241 2.53 20.27 9.62
CA PHE A 241 2.43 18.91 9.11
C PHE A 241 3.20 18.71 7.80
N ARG A 242 3.02 19.59 6.80
CA ARG A 242 3.75 19.52 5.51
C ARG A 242 5.26 19.57 5.71
N LEU A 243 5.75 20.45 6.58
CA LEU A 243 7.18 20.55 6.89
C LEU A 243 7.72 19.26 7.52
N VAL A 244 6.95 18.65 8.43
CA VAL A 244 7.32 17.37 9.04
C VAL A 244 7.30 16.24 8.01
N VAL A 245 6.33 16.20 7.09
CA VAL A 245 6.31 15.23 5.98
C VAL A 245 7.58 15.34 5.15
N LEU A 246 7.98 16.55 4.74
CA LEU A 246 9.21 16.76 3.97
C LEU A 246 10.46 16.35 4.76
N ALA A 247 10.51 16.66 6.06
CA ALA A 247 11.58 16.20 6.93
C ALA A 247 11.64 14.67 7.01
N MET A 248 10.49 13.99 7.05
CA MET A 248 10.42 12.53 7.06
C MET A 248 10.81 11.89 5.73
N VAL A 249 10.50 12.54 4.60
CA VAL A 249 11.02 12.12 3.28
C VAL A 249 12.54 12.19 3.26
N MET A 250 13.13 13.29 3.74
CA MET A 250 14.59 13.42 3.84
C MET A 250 15.20 12.44 4.83
N PHE A 251 14.56 12.24 5.99
CA PHE A 251 14.98 11.24 6.98
C PHE A 251 14.99 9.84 6.37
N GLY A 252 13.91 9.43 5.69
CA GLY A 252 13.80 8.12 5.06
C GLY A 252 14.85 7.87 3.99
N ALA A 253 15.18 8.88 3.20
CA ALA A 253 16.26 8.81 2.20
C ALA A 253 17.62 8.42 2.82
N LEU A 254 17.89 8.85 4.06
CA LEU A 254 19.16 8.63 4.75
C LEU A 254 19.14 7.49 5.77
N ALA A 255 17.97 7.14 6.29
CA ALA A 255 17.80 6.12 7.32
C ALA A 255 18.17 4.72 6.81
N SER A 256 18.51 3.82 7.73
CA SER A 256 18.75 2.41 7.40
C SER A 256 17.44 1.68 7.12
N LEU A 257 17.50 0.67 6.25
CA LEU A 257 16.35 -0.16 5.89
C LEU A 257 15.67 -0.80 7.13
N PRO A 258 16.39 -1.41 8.09
CA PRO A 258 15.76 -1.98 9.28
C PRO A 258 15.01 -0.94 10.11
N LEU A 259 15.59 0.25 10.30
CA LEU A 259 15.00 1.30 11.12
C LEU A 259 13.64 1.77 10.57
N VAL A 260 13.56 2.04 9.26
CA VAL A 260 12.30 2.50 8.65
C VAL A 260 11.23 1.40 8.69
N TRP A 261 11.61 0.13 8.57
CA TRP A 261 10.68 -0.99 8.67
C TRP A 261 10.21 -1.28 10.09
N ASP A 262 11.08 -1.13 11.10
CA ASP A 262 10.70 -1.29 12.50
C ASP A 262 9.69 -0.21 12.91
N MET A 263 9.92 1.03 12.48
CA MET A 263 8.97 2.13 12.65
C MET A 263 7.63 1.83 11.94
N ALA A 264 7.69 1.29 10.71
CA ALA A 264 6.50 0.94 9.94
C ALA A 264 5.70 -0.18 10.61
N ASP A 265 6.36 -1.26 11.04
CA ASP A 265 5.71 -2.38 11.73
C ASP A 265 4.97 -1.91 12.99
N LEU A 266 5.59 -1.04 13.79
CA LEU A 266 4.98 -0.48 14.98
C LEU A 266 3.76 0.38 14.64
N ALA A 267 3.90 1.30 13.68
CA ALA A 267 2.83 2.21 13.29
C ALA A 267 1.64 1.45 12.68
N MET A 268 1.92 0.46 11.81
CA MET A 268 0.91 -0.41 11.22
C MET A 268 0.17 -1.23 12.28
N GLY A 269 0.89 -1.85 13.21
CA GLY A 269 0.28 -2.68 14.25
C GLY A 269 -0.70 -1.89 15.11
N LEU A 270 -0.33 -0.68 15.52
CA LEU A 270 -1.20 0.20 16.29
C LEU A 270 -2.46 0.60 15.49
N MET A 271 -2.28 0.98 14.23
CA MET A 271 -3.37 1.45 13.39
C MET A 271 -4.36 0.33 13.05
N ALA A 272 -3.84 -0.84 12.68
CA ALA A 272 -4.63 -2.04 12.40
C ALA A 272 -5.42 -2.50 13.64
N LEU A 273 -4.80 -2.51 14.83
CA LEU A 273 -5.49 -2.89 16.07
C LEU A 273 -6.73 -2.01 16.32
N ILE A 274 -6.58 -0.69 16.20
CA ILE A 274 -7.68 0.25 16.41
C ILE A 274 -8.78 0.03 15.37
N ASN A 275 -8.41 -0.09 14.10
CA ASN A 275 -9.37 -0.22 13.01
C ASN A 275 -10.11 -1.56 13.03
N LEU A 276 -9.43 -2.67 13.33
CA LEU A 276 -10.07 -3.98 13.43
C LEU A 276 -11.12 -4.00 14.54
N VAL A 277 -10.82 -3.44 15.72
CA VAL A 277 -11.82 -3.29 16.79
C VAL A 277 -13.00 -2.46 16.31
N ALA A 278 -12.76 -1.34 15.63
CA ALA A 278 -13.82 -0.50 15.09
C ALA A 278 -14.70 -1.23 14.07
N ILE A 279 -14.10 -1.98 13.12
CA ILE A 279 -14.84 -2.75 12.11
C ILE A 279 -15.67 -3.85 12.76
N VAL A 280 -15.16 -4.57 13.77
CA VAL A 280 -15.95 -5.59 14.48
C VAL A 280 -17.16 -4.96 15.16
N LEU A 281 -16.99 -3.80 15.81
CA LEU A 281 -18.11 -3.08 16.44
C LEU A 281 -19.12 -2.53 15.42
N LEU A 282 -18.68 -2.18 14.23
CA LEU A 282 -19.51 -1.66 13.13
C LEU A 282 -20.07 -2.74 12.20
N SER A 283 -19.72 -4.01 12.42
CA SER A 283 -20.06 -5.15 11.54
C SER A 283 -21.55 -5.25 11.22
N ARG A 284 -22.43 -4.94 12.18
CA ARG A 284 -23.89 -4.90 11.97
C ARG A 284 -24.28 -3.96 10.82
N TYR A 285 -23.70 -2.75 10.76
CA TYR A 285 -24.02 -1.76 9.73
C TYR A 285 -23.51 -2.18 8.37
N PHE A 286 -22.32 -2.79 8.34
CA PHE A 286 -21.79 -3.39 7.12
C PHE A 286 -22.76 -4.42 6.54
N PHE A 287 -23.29 -5.35 7.35
CA PHE A 287 -24.24 -6.35 6.86
C PHE A 287 -25.58 -5.76 6.43
N THR A 288 -26.07 -4.69 7.08
CA THR A 288 -27.25 -3.95 6.62
C THR A 288 -27.02 -3.37 5.22
N VAL A 289 -25.91 -2.65 5.03
CA VAL A 289 -25.55 -2.02 3.75
C VAL A 289 -25.30 -3.05 2.65
N LEU A 290 -24.61 -4.14 2.96
CA LEU A 290 -24.38 -5.22 2.00
C LEU A 290 -25.68 -5.93 1.62
N GLY A 291 -26.57 -6.15 2.59
CA GLY A 291 -27.89 -6.73 2.37
C GLY A 291 -28.76 -5.88 1.45
N ASP A 292 -28.73 -4.54 1.61
CA ASP A 292 -29.39 -3.62 0.69
C ASP A 292 -28.88 -3.79 -0.74
N TYR A 293 -27.56 -3.72 -0.91
CA TYR A 293 -26.91 -3.83 -2.19
C TYR A 293 -27.31 -5.10 -2.94
N GLN A 294 -27.22 -6.24 -2.25
CA GLN A 294 -27.56 -7.54 -2.81
C GLN A 294 -29.05 -7.66 -3.13
N ARG A 295 -29.93 -7.08 -2.32
CA ARG A 295 -31.38 -7.07 -2.58
C ARG A 295 -31.70 -6.28 -3.85
N GLN A 296 -31.10 -5.10 -4.03
CA GLN A 296 -31.30 -4.30 -5.24
C GLN A 296 -30.80 -5.01 -6.49
N LEU A 297 -29.61 -5.63 -6.43
CA LEU A 297 -29.08 -6.43 -7.55
C LEU A 297 -30.00 -7.61 -7.88
N LYS A 298 -30.50 -8.34 -6.88
CA LYS A 298 -31.45 -9.45 -7.07
C LYS A 298 -32.79 -8.98 -7.67
N ALA A 299 -33.18 -7.74 -7.42
CA ALA A 299 -34.36 -7.12 -8.01
C ALA A 299 -34.13 -6.59 -9.45
N GLY A 300 -32.93 -6.80 -10.02
CA GLY A 300 -32.59 -6.37 -11.38
C GLY A 300 -32.20 -4.89 -11.49
N VAL A 301 -31.94 -4.20 -10.38
CA VAL A 301 -31.46 -2.82 -10.38
C VAL A 301 -30.00 -2.80 -10.85
N ALA A 302 -29.75 -2.24 -12.03
CA ALA A 302 -28.42 -2.21 -12.64
C ALA A 302 -27.40 -1.35 -11.86
N ALA A 303 -27.86 -0.27 -11.22
CA ALA A 303 -27.04 0.63 -10.43
C ALA A 303 -27.71 0.85 -9.06
N PRO A 304 -27.39 0.01 -8.06
CA PRO A 304 -27.94 0.16 -6.72
C PRO A 304 -27.65 1.55 -6.14
N GLU A 305 -28.61 2.08 -5.39
CA GLU A 305 -28.52 3.37 -4.71
C GLU A 305 -28.84 3.20 -3.24
N PHE A 306 -27.94 3.67 -2.37
CA PHE A 306 -28.14 3.57 -0.93
C PHE A 306 -28.82 4.84 -0.42
N LYS A 307 -29.93 4.67 0.30
CA LYS A 307 -30.67 5.77 0.92
C LYS A 307 -30.72 5.53 2.42
N ALA A 308 -29.99 6.33 3.21
CA ALA A 308 -29.84 6.06 4.64
C ALA A 308 -31.16 6.22 5.41
N ASP A 309 -32.10 7.00 4.89
CA ASP A 309 -33.44 7.22 5.45
C ASP A 309 -34.32 5.97 5.50
N GLN A 310 -34.04 4.96 4.67
CA GLN A 310 -34.76 3.69 4.65
C GLN A 310 -34.35 2.74 5.78
N TYR A 311 -33.33 3.09 6.57
CA TYR A 311 -32.72 2.23 7.59
C TYR A 311 -32.73 2.91 8.97
N PRO A 312 -33.76 2.65 9.80
CA PRO A 312 -33.88 3.28 11.12
C PRO A 312 -32.66 3.08 12.03
N GLU A 313 -31.94 1.96 11.91
CA GLU A 313 -30.74 1.70 12.69
C GLU A 313 -29.55 2.62 12.37
N LEU A 314 -29.59 3.31 11.22
CA LEU A 314 -28.59 4.29 10.76
C LEU A 314 -29.02 5.73 11.04
N ALA A 315 -30.27 5.96 11.48
CA ALA A 315 -30.78 7.28 11.80
C ALA A 315 -29.92 7.98 12.87
N GLY A 316 -29.48 9.21 12.58
CA GLY A 316 -28.63 10.00 13.46
C GLY A 316 -27.17 9.54 13.58
N LYS A 317 -26.77 8.49 12.83
CA LYS A 317 -25.38 7.99 12.79
C LYS A 317 -24.64 8.35 11.52
N VAL A 318 -25.38 8.69 10.47
CA VAL A 318 -24.85 9.21 9.21
C VAL A 318 -25.07 10.72 9.18
N GLU A 319 -24.08 11.47 8.71
CA GLU A 319 -24.18 12.92 8.57
C GLU A 319 -25.28 13.30 7.56
N LYS A 320 -26.04 14.36 7.85
CA LYS A 320 -27.13 14.78 6.96
C LYS A 320 -26.56 15.20 5.60
N GLY A 321 -27.13 14.67 4.52
CA GLY A 321 -26.65 14.90 3.15
C GLY A 321 -25.59 13.92 2.68
N VAL A 322 -25.21 12.95 3.53
CA VAL A 322 -24.39 11.79 3.16
C VAL A 322 -25.32 10.59 3.03
N TRP A 323 -25.44 10.07 1.80
CA TRP A 323 -26.32 8.95 1.39
C TRP A 323 -27.83 9.12 1.59
#